data_AF-A0A4Q8QFS6-F1
#
_entry.id   AF-A0A4Q8QFS6-F1
#
_cell.length_a   1.000
_cell.length_b   1.000
_cell.length_c   1.000
_cell.angle_alpha   90.00
_cell.angle_beta   90.00
_cell.angle_gamma   90.00
#
_symmetry.space_group_name_H-M   'P 1'
#
loop_
_entity.id
_entity.type
_entity.pdbx_description
1 polymer ?
#
loop_
_entity_poly.entity_id
_entity_poly.type
_entity_poly.pdbx_seq_one_letter_code
_entity_poly.pdbx_strand_id
1 'polypeptide(L)' 'MDENEESQKPKHLFNMIKEGYGSPSKLAEVLDQGVEMLFYVEEGAFARAEIQNVAAALRSICGVLRG' A
#
# COMPACT_ATOMS: atom_id res chain seq x y z
N MET A 1 4.70 -32.80 -3.44
CA MET A 1 5.04 -31.42 -3.86
C MET A 1 3.73 -30.82 -4.30
N ASP A 2 3.09 -30.08 -3.40
CA ASP A 2 1.70 -29.64 -3.59
C ASP A 2 1.62 -28.57 -4.69
N GLU A 3 0.92 -28.90 -5.77
CA GLU A 3 0.69 -28.05 -6.95
C GLU A 3 -0.18 -26.81 -6.67
N ASN A 4 -0.25 -26.29 -5.43
CA ASN A 4 -1.34 -25.39 -5.03
C ASN A 4 -0.94 -24.14 -4.23
N GLU A 5 0.35 -23.84 -4.11
CA GLU A 5 0.82 -22.71 -3.30
C GLU A 5 0.63 -21.35 -4.01
N GLU A 6 0.75 -21.33 -5.35
CA GLU A 6 0.66 -20.10 -6.14
C GLU A 6 -0.78 -19.59 -6.28
N SER A 7 -1.76 -20.50 -6.32
CA SER A 7 -3.18 -20.18 -6.47
C SER A 7 -3.84 -19.63 -5.19
N GLN A 8 -3.11 -19.63 -4.07
CA GLN A 8 -3.58 -19.17 -2.76
C GLN A 8 -3.08 -17.78 -2.37
N LYS A 9 -1.97 -17.29 -2.97
CA LYS A 9 -1.35 -16.00 -2.64
C LYS A 9 -2.33 -14.81 -2.67
N PRO A 10 -3.20 -14.65 -3.70
CA PRO A 10 -4.14 -13.52 -3.75
C PRO A 10 -5.21 -13.60 -2.65
N LYS A 11 -5.68 -14.82 -2.35
CA LYS A 11 -6.67 -15.06 -1.28
C LYS A 11 -6.07 -14.80 0.10
N HIS A 12 -4.82 -15.22 0.30
CA HIS A 12 -4.11 -14.98 1.55
C HIS A 12 -3.91 -13.48 1.81
N LEU A 13 -3.43 -12.73 0.81
CA LEU A 13 -3.30 -11.28 0.91
C LEU A 13 -4.65 -10.60 1.21
N PHE A 14 -5.71 -10.99 0.50
CA PHE A 14 -7.04 -10.42 0.75
C PHE A 14 -7.53 -10.69 2.18
N ASN A 15 -7.30 -11.89 2.70
CA ASN A 15 -7.65 -12.22 4.08
C ASN A 15 -6.85 -11.39 5.08
N MET A 16 -5.54 -11.22 4.88
CA MET A 16 -4.71 -10.35 5.73
C MET A 16 -5.22 -8.90 5.72
N ILE A 17 -5.60 -8.38 4.55
CA ILE A 17 -6.16 -7.02 4.42
C ILE A 17 -7.50 -6.93 5.17
N LYS A 18 -8.36 -7.93 5.04
CA LYS A 18 -9.66 -7.96 5.72
C LYS A 18 -9.51 -8.07 7.24
N GLU A 19 -8.59 -8.90 7.72
CA GLU A 19 -8.34 -9.09 9.15
C GLU A 19 -7.67 -7.87 9.79
N GLY A 20 -6.72 -7.23 9.10
CA GLY A 20 -5.98 -6.08 9.62
C GLY A 20 -6.71 -4.74 9.44
N TYR A 21 -7.33 -4.53 8.29
CA TYR A 21 -7.88 -3.22 7.88
C TYR A 21 -9.39 -3.26 7.60
N GLY A 22 -10.03 -4.43 7.61
CA GLY A 22 -11.46 -4.60 7.36
C GLY A 22 -11.82 -4.68 5.86
N SER A 23 -11.21 -3.84 5.01
CA SER A 23 -11.40 -3.88 3.56
C SER A 23 -10.20 -3.31 2.78
N PRO A 24 -10.04 -3.67 1.49
CA PRO A 24 -9.07 -3.02 0.61
C PRO A 24 -9.19 -1.51 0.55
N SER A 25 -10.41 -0.98 0.49
CA SER A 25 -10.66 0.47 0.48
C SER A 25 -10.18 1.14 1.77
N LYS A 26 -10.34 0.48 2.92
CA LYS A 26 -9.89 1.01 4.20
C LYS A 26 -8.37 1.00 4.32
N LEU A 27 -7.70 -0.02 3.76
CA LEU A 27 -6.24 0.01 3.60
C LEU A 27 -5.80 1.18 2.70
N ALA A 28 -6.50 1.44 1.59
CA ALA A 28 -6.19 2.57 0.70
C ALA A 28 -6.32 3.93 1.42
N GLU A 29 -7.30 4.10 2.31
CA GLU A 29 -7.40 5.31 3.15
C GLU A 29 -6.17 5.49 4.06
N VAL A 30 -5.67 4.42 4.68
CA VAL A 30 -4.46 4.48 5.52
C VAL A 30 -3.22 4.82 4.68
N LEU A 31 -3.12 4.28 3.47
CA LEU A 31 -2.00 4.59 2.58
C LEU A 31 -2.04 6.04 2.08
N ASP A 32 -3.23 6.61 1.83
CA ASP A 32 -3.38 8.02 1.50
C ASP A 32 -2.94 8.93 2.66
N GLN A 33 -3.25 8.57 3.90
CA GLN A 33 -2.69 9.25 5.07
C GLN A 33 -1.16 9.17 5.10
N GLY A 34 -0.58 8.02 4.73
CA GLY A 34 0.87 7.88 4.55
C GLY A 34 1.46 8.85 3.53
N VAL A 35 0.73 9.15 2.44
CA VAL A 35 1.13 10.18 1.46
C VAL A 35 1.07 11.58 2.09
N GLU A 36 0.07 11.88 2.92
CA GLU A 36 0.00 13.14 3.67
C GLU A 36 1.18 13.29 4.65
N MET A 37 1.59 12.19 5.29
CA MET A 37 2.75 12.19 6.20
C MET A 37 4.06 12.54 5.48
N LEU A 38 4.19 12.28 4.18
CA LEU A 38 5.38 12.66 3.41
C LEU A 38 5.59 14.17 3.32
N PHE A 39 4.54 14.98 3.50
CA PHE A 39 4.66 16.44 3.54
C PHE A 39 5.31 16.96 4.82
N TYR A 40 5.41 16.12 5.85
CA TYR A 40 6.02 16.44 7.15
C TYR A 40 7.47 15.95 7.27
N VAL A 41 8.02 15.35 6.22
CA VAL A 41 9.42 14.94 6.19
C VAL A 41 10.33 16.17 6.26
N GLU A 42 11.32 16.14 7.14
CA GLU A 42 12.28 17.24 7.30
C GLU A 42 13.07 17.48 6.01
N GLU A 43 13.35 18.76 5.74
CA GLU A 43 14.14 19.14 4.57
C GLU A 43 15.54 18.50 4.61
N GLY A 44 15.93 17.86 3.53
CA GLY A 44 17.22 17.17 3.41
C GLY A 44 17.27 15.76 4.00
N ALA A 45 16.20 15.27 4.65
CA ALA A 45 16.15 13.88 5.13
C ALA A 45 16.12 12.87 3.98
N PHE A 46 15.51 13.24 2.86
CA PHE A 46 15.48 12.47 1.61
C PHE A 46 15.64 13.38 0.40
N ALA A 47 16.13 12.83 -0.70
CA ALA A 47 16.08 13.52 -1.97
C ALA A 47 14.61 13.66 -2.41
N ARG A 48 14.30 14.78 -3.07
CA ARG A 48 12.94 15.04 -3.60
C ARG A 48 12.42 13.89 -4.47
N ALA A 49 13.30 13.32 -5.31
CA ALA A 49 12.95 12.19 -6.16
C ALA A 49 12.54 10.94 -5.37
N GLU A 50 13.15 10.69 -4.22
CA GLU A 50 12.80 9.55 -3.36
C GLU A 50 11.39 9.73 -2.77
N ILE A 51 11.09 10.91 -2.23
CA ILE A 51 9.75 11.23 -1.71
C ILE A 51 8.70 11.11 -2.82
N GLN A 52 8.99 11.62 -4.02
CA GLN A 52 8.08 11.54 -5.17
C GLN A 52 7.84 10.09 -5.62
N ASN A 53 8.88 9.26 -5.65
CA ASN A 53 8.76 7.85 -6.01
C ASN A 53 7.91 7.07 -4.99
N VAL A 54 8.11 7.31 -3.69
CA VAL A 54 7.28 6.70 -2.64
C VAL A 54 5.83 7.16 -2.76
N ALA A 55 5.59 8.45 -2.92
CA ALA A 55 4.24 8.99 -3.09
C ALA A 55 3.53 8.40 -4.32
N ALA A 56 4.24 8.25 -5.44
CA ALA A 56 3.71 7.63 -6.65
C ALA A 56 3.37 6.15 -6.44
N ALA A 57 4.25 5.39 -5.79
CA ALA A 57 4.03 3.98 -5.48
C ALA A 57 2.79 3.78 -4.58
N LEU A 58 2.66 4.59 -3.51
CA LEU A 58 1.50 4.54 -2.62
C LEU A 58 0.21 4.83 -3.38
N ARG A 59 0.18 5.88 -4.19
CA ARG A 59 -1.01 6.23 -5.01
C ARG A 59 -1.37 5.12 -6.01
N SER A 60 -0.39 4.46 -6.61
CA SER A 60 -0.62 3.33 -7.51
C SER A 60 -1.27 2.16 -6.78
N ILE A 61 -0.79 1.82 -5.58
CA ILE A 61 -1.39 0.77 -4.73
C ILE A 61 -2.82 1.16 -4.33
N CYS A 62 -3.05 2.41 -3.91
CA CYS A 62 -4.38 2.90 -3.60
C CYS A 62 -5.36 2.73 -4.77
N GLY A 63 -4.90 2.98 -6.00
CA GLY A 63 -5.69 2.73 -7.22
C GLY A 63 -6.12 1.27 -7.34
N VAL A 64 -5.18 0.33 -7.20
CA VAL A 64 -5.47 -1.11 -7.27
C VAL A 64 -6.44 -1.56 -6.17
N LEU A 65 -6.27 -1.05 -4.94
CA LEU A 65 -7.11 -1.42 -3.80
C LEU A 65 -8.55 -0.91 -3.90
N ARG A 66 -8.79 0.17 -4.66
CA ARG A 66 -10.11 0.77 -4.85
C ARG A 66 -10.90 0.15 -6.00
N GLY A 67 -10.22 -0.50 -6.95
CA GLY A 67 -10.82 -1.07 -8.15
C GLY A 67 -10.86 -0.08 -9.29
#